data_AF-A0A1Y4AAN2-F1
#
_entry.id   AF-A0A1Y4AAN2-F1
#
_cell.length_a   1.000
_cell.length_b   1.000
_cell.length_c   1.000
_cell.angle_alpha   90.00
_cell.angle_beta   90.00
_cell.angle_gamma   90.00
#
_symmetry.space_group_name_H-M   'P 1'
#
loop_
_entity.id
_entity.type
_entity.pdbx_description
1 polymer ?
#
loop_
_entity_poly.entity_id
_entity_poly.type
_entity_poly.pdbx_seq_one_letter_code
_entity_poly.pdbx_strand_id
1 'polypeptide(L)'
;MIKLNVCPSTLAQGFDSYSPIALKMLFDGKKVSPFLPFPSPSAEQIEAKEALQNIGRISLSGVQPKFSMLIGEDLRLYYARANEQGTYILKPRPNAYHLFHKDFCAANEHLTMQIAAQVYRLETAPNGLCFFKNDEAAYITRRFDVRSDGGKYQQEDFASLLGYTRTNGGSDFKYCNGSYEECAEVIHKHVKAAPVSLLNFFRLIVFRSCFEFLQKVFLGLMYPFSCVLWAIFWSFSLLFFVR
;
A
#
# COMPACT_ATOMS: atom_id res chain seq x y z
N MET A 1 -19.93 -0.02 -14.84
CA MET A 1 -18.60 0.42 -15.25
C MET A 1 -18.52 1.93 -15.12
N ILE A 2 -17.84 2.37 -14.07
CA ILE A 2 -17.61 3.76 -13.71
C ILE A 2 -16.91 4.50 -14.87
N LYS A 3 -17.37 5.72 -15.14
CA LYS A 3 -16.71 6.61 -16.11
C LYS A 3 -15.62 7.40 -15.40
N LEU A 4 -14.38 7.24 -15.83
CA LEU A 4 -13.23 8.00 -15.32
C LEU A 4 -13.09 9.31 -16.10
N ASN A 5 -12.87 10.41 -15.38
CA ASN A 5 -12.49 11.72 -15.95
C ASN A 5 -11.16 12.24 -15.39
N VAL A 6 -10.54 11.44 -14.51
CA VAL A 6 -9.25 11.71 -13.87
C VAL A 6 -8.41 10.44 -13.90
N CYS A 7 -7.10 10.60 -14.03
CA CYS A 7 -6.18 9.48 -13.97
C CYS A 7 -6.27 8.81 -12.58
N PRO A 8 -6.57 7.51 -12.49
CA PRO A 8 -6.77 6.84 -11.21
C PRO A 8 -5.47 6.62 -10.41
N SER A 9 -4.31 7.03 -10.94
CA SER A 9 -3.04 7.03 -10.22
C SER A 9 -2.56 8.44 -9.90
N THR A 10 -2.46 9.33 -10.90
CA THR A 10 -1.89 10.68 -10.71
C THR A 10 -2.92 11.76 -10.36
N LEU A 11 -4.23 11.46 -10.40
CA LEU A 11 -5.33 12.42 -10.27
C LEU A 11 -5.36 13.53 -11.34
N ALA A 12 -4.53 13.43 -12.38
CA ALA A 12 -4.54 14.36 -13.51
C ALA A 12 -5.89 14.33 -14.23
N GLN A 13 -6.46 15.50 -14.51
CA GLN A 13 -7.74 15.63 -15.21
C GLN A 13 -7.64 15.25 -16.69
N GLY A 14 -8.77 14.89 -17.28
CA GLY A 14 -8.89 14.64 -18.73
C GLY A 14 -8.44 13.25 -19.17
N PHE A 15 -8.29 12.31 -18.23
CA PHE A 15 -7.96 10.92 -18.52
C PHE A 15 -9.12 9.99 -18.15
N ASP A 16 -9.46 9.09 -19.07
CA ASP A 16 -10.42 8.01 -18.89
C ASP A 16 -9.78 6.69 -18.44
N SER A 17 -8.46 6.70 -18.27
CA SER A 17 -7.62 5.58 -17.85
C SER A 17 -6.35 6.09 -17.15
N TYR A 18 -5.37 5.22 -16.92
CA TYR A 18 -4.05 5.66 -16.44
C TYR A 18 -3.37 6.58 -17.48
N SER A 19 -2.85 7.72 -17.01
CA SER A 19 -2.07 8.65 -17.84
C SER A 19 -0.74 8.02 -18.26
N PRO A 20 -0.07 8.52 -19.32
CA PRO A 20 1.25 8.00 -19.74
C PRO A 20 2.30 8.03 -18.61
N ILE A 21 2.26 9.06 -17.76
CA ILE A 21 3.13 9.18 -16.58
C ILE A 21 2.80 8.08 -15.57
N ALA A 22 1.52 7.88 -15.27
CA ALA A 22 1.08 6.81 -14.36
C ALA A 22 1.49 5.43 -14.87
N LEU A 23 1.28 5.14 -16.17
CA LEU A 23 1.67 3.86 -16.77
C LEU A 23 3.18 3.63 -16.65
N LYS A 24 4.00 4.66 -16.90
CA LYS A 24 5.46 4.56 -16.76
C LYS A 24 5.89 4.29 -15.33
N MET A 25 5.33 5.01 -14.36
CA MET A 25 5.72 4.89 -12.95
C MET A 25 5.19 3.60 -12.29
N LEU A 26 3.91 3.31 -12.49
CA LEU A 26 3.24 2.20 -11.84
C LEU A 26 3.49 0.89 -12.59
N PHE A 27 3.42 0.86 -13.92
CA PHE A 27 3.38 -0.37 -14.72
C PHE A 27 4.53 -0.54 -15.73
N ASP A 28 5.64 0.17 -15.55
CA ASP A 28 6.79 0.15 -16.48
C ASP A 28 6.42 0.48 -17.94
N GLY A 29 5.40 1.31 -18.14
CA GLY A 29 4.91 1.73 -19.45
C GLY A 29 3.96 0.73 -20.12
N LYS A 30 3.69 -0.42 -19.50
CA LYS A 30 2.69 -1.39 -19.98
C LYS A 30 1.29 -0.76 -19.93
N LYS A 31 0.49 -0.89 -20.99
CA LYS A 31 -0.87 -0.33 -21.10
C LYS A 31 -1.89 -1.16 -20.31
N VAL A 32 -1.74 -1.18 -18.99
CA VAL A 32 -2.61 -1.91 -18.07
C VAL A 32 -3.96 -1.20 -17.94
N SER A 33 -5.04 -1.98 -17.93
CA SER A 33 -6.40 -1.47 -17.67
C SER A 33 -6.60 -1.15 -16.17
N PRO A 34 -7.27 -0.03 -15.82
CA PRO A 34 -7.70 0.20 -14.43
C PRO A 34 -8.84 -0.73 -14.01
N PHE A 35 -9.51 -1.40 -14.95
CA PHE A 35 -10.60 -2.33 -14.67
C PHE A 35 -10.10 -3.77 -14.54
N LEU A 36 -10.43 -4.41 -13.41
CA LEU A 36 -10.02 -5.76 -13.08
C LEU A 36 -10.95 -6.80 -13.74
N PRO A 37 -10.41 -7.88 -14.33
CA PRO A 37 -11.20 -8.87 -15.06
C PRO A 37 -11.95 -9.88 -14.17
N PHE A 38 -11.80 -9.80 -12.84
CA PHE A 38 -12.36 -10.72 -11.86
C PHE A 38 -13.30 -10.00 -10.86
N PRO A 39 -14.19 -10.73 -10.16
CA PRO A 39 -15.08 -10.15 -9.16
C PRO A 39 -14.30 -9.65 -7.93
N SER A 40 -14.92 -8.73 -7.17
CA SER A 40 -14.35 -8.29 -5.90
C SER A 40 -14.33 -9.45 -4.89
N PRO A 41 -13.25 -9.63 -4.11
CA PRO A 41 -13.21 -10.61 -3.02
C PRO A 41 -14.12 -10.24 -1.85
N SER A 42 -14.70 -9.04 -1.83
CA SER A 42 -15.75 -8.65 -0.89
C SER A 42 -17.14 -9.16 -1.29
N ALA A 43 -17.31 -9.59 -2.55
CA ALA A 43 -18.58 -10.12 -3.04
C ALA A 43 -18.84 -11.53 -2.47
N GLU A 44 -20.07 -11.81 -2.06
CA GLU A 44 -20.50 -13.12 -1.54
C GLU A 44 -20.58 -14.23 -2.61
N GLN A 45 -20.15 -13.93 -3.84
CA GLN A 45 -20.24 -14.82 -5.00
C GLN A 45 -19.28 -16.00 -4.91
N ILE A 46 -19.73 -17.18 -5.37
CA ILE A 46 -18.94 -18.42 -5.38
C ILE A 46 -17.64 -18.23 -6.18
N GLU A 47 -17.71 -17.53 -7.32
CA GLU A 47 -16.57 -17.21 -8.19
C GLU A 47 -15.48 -16.39 -7.46
N ALA A 48 -15.88 -15.50 -6.55
CA ALA A 48 -14.93 -14.75 -5.73
C ALA A 48 -14.22 -15.66 -4.73
N LYS A 49 -14.93 -16.62 -4.13
CA LYS A 49 -14.34 -17.61 -3.21
C LYS A 49 -13.40 -18.58 -3.93
N GLU A 50 -13.74 -19.03 -5.14
CA GLU A 50 -12.87 -19.89 -5.96
C GLU A 50 -11.63 -19.15 -6.45
N ALA A 51 -11.77 -17.88 -6.83
CA ALA A 51 -10.64 -17.02 -7.18
C ALA A 51 -9.68 -16.87 -6.00
N LEU A 52 -10.20 -16.75 -4.77
CA LEU A 52 -9.43 -16.65 -3.53
C LEU A 52 -8.74 -17.96 -3.13
N GLN A 53 -9.37 -19.13 -3.38
CA GLN A 53 -8.80 -20.45 -3.05
C GLN A 53 -7.51 -20.76 -3.83
N ASN A 54 -7.38 -20.22 -5.04
CA ASN A 54 -6.23 -20.43 -5.92
C ASN A 54 -5.11 -19.38 -5.72
N ILE A 55 -5.32 -18.41 -4.82
CA ILE A 55 -4.32 -17.39 -4.51
C ILE A 55 -3.24 -18.02 -3.63
N GLY A 56 -1.98 -17.68 -3.91
CA GLY A 56 -0.84 -18.05 -3.08
C GLY A 56 -0.86 -17.38 -1.70
N ARG A 57 0.28 -16.82 -1.27
CA ARG A 57 0.42 -16.21 0.07
C ARG A 57 -0.58 -15.08 0.29
N ILE A 58 -1.68 -15.37 0.97
CA ILE A 58 -2.56 -14.38 1.60
C ILE A 58 -1.92 -14.04 2.95
N SER A 59 -1.46 -12.80 3.11
CA SER A 59 -1.04 -12.32 4.43
C SER A 59 -2.23 -11.64 5.09
N LEU A 60 -2.95 -12.45 5.87
CA LEU A 60 -4.11 -12.07 6.70
C LEU A 60 -3.70 -11.40 8.02
N SER A 61 -2.41 -11.15 8.27
CA SER A 61 -1.92 -10.63 9.55
C SER A 61 -2.18 -9.14 9.78
N GLY A 62 -3.13 -8.54 9.06
CA GLY A 62 -3.58 -7.16 9.24
C GLY A 62 -5.10 -7.04 9.11
N VAL A 63 -5.66 -5.92 9.60
CA VAL A 63 -7.12 -5.65 9.60
C VAL A 63 -7.73 -5.63 8.18
N GLN A 64 -6.90 -5.42 7.15
CA GLN A 64 -7.32 -5.35 5.74
C GLN A 64 -6.68 -6.49 4.92
N PRO A 65 -7.45 -7.20 4.08
CA PRO A 65 -6.90 -8.20 3.18
C PRO A 65 -5.94 -7.56 2.17
N LYS A 66 -4.86 -8.27 1.83
CA LYS A 66 -3.91 -7.87 0.80
C LYS A 66 -3.57 -9.04 -0.11
N PHE A 67 -3.57 -8.77 -1.41
CA PHE A 67 -3.34 -9.77 -2.45
C PHE A 67 -2.12 -9.40 -3.27
N SER A 68 -1.30 -10.41 -3.58
CA SER A 68 -0.15 -10.27 -4.47
C SER A 68 -0.63 -10.36 -5.91
N MET A 69 -0.20 -9.44 -6.76
CA MET A 69 -0.65 -9.31 -8.14
C MET A 69 0.51 -9.34 -9.15
N LEU A 70 0.20 -9.78 -10.36
CA LEU A 70 1.07 -9.76 -11.55
C LEU A 70 0.33 -9.17 -12.75
N ILE A 71 1.07 -8.82 -13.80
CA ILE A 71 0.54 -8.43 -15.10
C ILE A 71 0.76 -9.60 -16.06
N GLY A 72 -0.32 -10.11 -16.65
CA GLY A 72 -0.28 -11.16 -17.64
C GLY A 72 0.20 -10.68 -19.01
N GLU A 73 0.38 -11.61 -19.93
CA GLU A 73 0.75 -11.31 -21.33
C GLU A 73 -0.31 -10.45 -22.03
N ASP A 74 -1.58 -10.59 -21.62
CA ASP A 74 -2.71 -9.80 -22.11
C ASP A 74 -2.77 -8.37 -21.51
N LEU A 75 -1.73 -7.96 -20.78
CA LEU A 75 -1.61 -6.68 -20.08
C LEU A 75 -2.67 -6.46 -18.99
N ARG A 76 -3.32 -7.52 -18.50
CA ARG A 76 -4.27 -7.45 -17.38
C ARG A 76 -3.64 -7.90 -16.07
N LEU A 77 -4.12 -7.32 -14.98
CA LEU A 77 -3.76 -7.73 -13.64
C LEU A 77 -4.41 -9.09 -13.30
N TYR A 78 -3.68 -9.95 -12.60
CA TYR A 78 -4.20 -11.21 -12.05
C TYR A 78 -3.54 -11.54 -10.70
N TYR A 79 -4.23 -12.35 -9.88
CA TYR A 79 -3.71 -12.79 -8.58
C TYR A 79 -2.53 -13.74 -8.75
N ALA A 80 -1.43 -13.47 -8.05
CA ALA A 80 -0.26 -14.33 -8.05
C ALA A 80 -0.57 -15.67 -7.35
N ARG A 81 -0.18 -16.77 -7.99
CA ARG A 81 -0.29 -18.14 -7.46
C ARG A 81 0.84 -18.44 -6.48
N ALA A 82 0.77 -19.58 -5.77
CA ALA A 82 1.71 -19.95 -4.71
C ALA A 82 3.21 -19.91 -5.14
N ASN A 83 3.51 -20.25 -6.38
CA ASN A 83 4.89 -20.32 -6.91
C ASN A 83 5.29 -19.06 -7.71
N GLU A 84 4.44 -18.04 -7.74
CA GLU A 84 4.70 -16.81 -8.48
C GLU A 84 5.10 -15.68 -7.53
N GLN A 85 6.12 -14.91 -7.92
CA GLN A 85 6.52 -13.72 -7.19
C GLN A 85 5.76 -12.50 -7.71
N GLY A 86 4.65 -12.14 -7.04
CA GLY A 86 3.92 -10.94 -7.42
C GLY A 86 4.72 -9.65 -7.23
N THR A 87 4.53 -8.72 -8.16
CA THR A 87 5.24 -7.43 -8.27
C THR A 87 4.38 -6.25 -7.83
N TYR A 88 3.11 -6.51 -7.50
CA TYR A 88 2.13 -5.52 -7.05
C TYR A 88 1.37 -6.04 -5.84
N ILE A 89 0.82 -5.12 -5.07
CA ILE A 89 -0.12 -5.41 -3.98
C ILE A 89 -1.44 -4.75 -4.28
N LEU A 90 -2.51 -5.54 -4.21
CA LEU A 90 -3.89 -5.10 -4.26
C LEU A 90 -4.49 -5.13 -2.85
N LYS A 91 -5.08 -4.00 -2.45
CA LYS A 91 -5.83 -3.84 -1.21
C LYS A 91 -7.27 -3.49 -1.57
N PRO A 92 -8.19 -4.46 -1.58
CA PRO A 92 -9.59 -4.20 -1.84
C PRO A 92 -10.25 -3.55 -0.62
N ARG A 93 -11.54 -3.27 -0.77
CA ARG A 93 -12.42 -2.87 0.33
C ARG A 93 -12.30 -3.87 1.50
N PRO A 94 -12.10 -3.40 2.73
CA PRO A 94 -12.08 -4.28 3.89
C PRO A 94 -13.48 -4.80 4.23
N ASN A 95 -13.53 -6.02 4.75
CA ASN A 95 -14.77 -6.67 5.20
C ASN A 95 -15.03 -6.50 6.71
N ALA A 96 -14.12 -5.86 7.44
CA ALA A 96 -14.21 -5.73 8.89
C ALA A 96 -15.40 -4.85 9.32
N TYR A 97 -16.31 -5.41 10.12
CA TYR A 97 -17.58 -4.78 10.51
C TYR A 97 -17.40 -3.47 11.33
N HIS A 98 -16.29 -3.34 12.07
CA HIS A 98 -16.00 -2.17 12.90
C HIS A 98 -15.50 -0.95 12.11
N LEU A 99 -15.28 -1.08 10.80
CA LEU A 99 -14.84 0.03 9.95
C LEU A 99 -16.04 0.80 9.39
N PHE A 100 -16.28 1.99 9.92
CA PHE A 100 -17.18 2.95 9.30
C PHE A 100 -16.62 3.38 7.94
N HIS A 101 -17.49 3.66 6.96
CA HIS A 101 -17.10 4.18 5.64
C HIS A 101 -16.15 3.31 4.80
N LYS A 102 -16.16 1.98 4.97
CA LYS A 102 -15.29 1.01 4.26
C LYS A 102 -15.14 1.21 2.74
N ASP A 103 -16.16 1.74 2.07
CA ASP A 103 -16.15 2.08 0.65
C ASP A 103 -15.09 3.12 0.25
N PHE A 104 -14.71 3.99 1.19
CA PHE A 104 -13.73 5.05 0.96
C PHE A 104 -12.29 4.66 1.34
N CYS A 105 -12.04 3.45 1.87
CA CYS A 105 -10.71 3.03 2.31
C CYS A 105 -9.66 3.15 1.20
N ALA A 106 -9.95 2.58 0.03
CA ALA A 106 -9.02 2.57 -1.10
C ALA A 106 -8.74 4.00 -1.61
N ALA A 107 -9.79 4.81 -1.74
CA ALA A 107 -9.67 6.20 -2.15
C ALA A 107 -8.89 7.04 -1.13
N ASN A 108 -9.10 6.82 0.17
CA ASN A 108 -8.37 7.50 1.24
C ASN A 108 -6.88 7.14 1.22
N GLU A 109 -6.54 5.86 1.07
CA GLU A 109 -5.15 5.42 0.95
C GLU A 109 -4.48 6.05 -0.29
N HIS A 110 -5.16 6.02 -1.44
CA HIS A 110 -4.67 6.65 -2.66
C HIS A 110 -4.45 8.16 -2.50
N LEU A 111 -5.45 8.89 -2.00
CA LEU A 111 -5.38 10.34 -1.82
C LEU A 111 -4.23 10.72 -0.87
N THR A 112 -4.07 10.01 0.23
CA THR A 112 -2.98 10.22 1.19
C THR A 112 -1.62 10.11 0.51
N MET A 113 -1.45 9.07 -0.29
CA MET A 113 -0.20 8.81 -1.02
C MET A 113 0.06 9.86 -2.10
N GLN A 114 -0.98 10.31 -2.81
CA GLN A 114 -0.84 11.39 -3.79
C GLN A 114 -0.51 12.73 -3.15
N ILE A 115 -1.08 13.07 -2.00
CA ILE A 115 -0.71 14.28 -1.26
C ILE A 115 0.75 14.20 -0.80
N ALA A 116 1.16 13.06 -0.22
CA ALA A 116 2.53 12.84 0.21
C ALA A 116 3.53 13.04 -0.95
N ALA A 117 3.27 12.42 -2.09
CA ALA A 117 4.15 12.46 -3.26
C ALA A 117 4.12 13.79 -4.02
N GLN A 118 2.93 14.31 -4.32
CA GLN A 118 2.77 15.46 -5.22
C GLN A 118 2.90 16.80 -4.50
N VAL A 119 2.43 16.90 -3.26
CA VAL A 119 2.45 18.16 -2.49
C VAL A 119 3.71 18.24 -1.64
N TYR A 120 3.98 17.21 -0.84
CA TYR A 120 5.09 17.22 0.13
C TYR A 120 6.40 16.63 -0.40
N ARG A 121 6.39 16.09 -1.63
CA ARG A 121 7.56 15.48 -2.29
C ARG A 121 8.22 14.40 -1.43
N LEU A 122 7.40 13.66 -0.67
CA LEU A 122 7.86 12.48 0.05
C LEU A 122 8.06 11.34 -0.94
N GLU A 123 9.10 10.53 -0.73
CA GLU A 123 9.26 9.29 -1.46
C GLU A 123 8.09 8.36 -1.12
N THR A 124 7.46 7.81 -2.15
CA THR A 124 6.31 6.92 -2.01
C THR A 124 6.37 5.82 -3.06
N ALA A 125 5.87 4.64 -2.71
CA ALA A 125 5.67 3.57 -3.71
C ALA A 125 4.68 4.05 -4.80
N PRO A 126 4.96 3.81 -6.09
CA PRO A 126 4.01 4.07 -7.16
C PRO A 126 2.69 3.37 -6.88
N ASN A 127 1.58 4.10 -6.96
CA ASN A 127 0.27 3.61 -6.55
C ASN A 127 -0.87 4.19 -7.39
N GLY A 128 -2.04 3.59 -7.27
CA GLY A 128 -3.26 4.04 -7.93
C GLY A 128 -4.50 3.27 -7.46
N LEU A 129 -5.62 3.57 -8.10
CA LEU A 129 -6.87 2.86 -7.97
C LEU A 129 -7.12 1.97 -9.19
N CYS A 130 -7.67 0.79 -8.91
CA CYS A 130 -8.29 -0.07 -9.92
C CYS A 130 -9.71 -0.42 -9.47
N PHE A 131 -10.56 -0.82 -10.42
CA PHE A 131 -11.99 -1.00 -10.21
C PHE A 131 -12.41 -2.41 -10.60
N PHE A 132 -13.17 -3.06 -9.73
CA PHE A 132 -13.79 -4.35 -10.02
C PHE A 132 -14.98 -4.19 -10.97
N LYS A 133 -15.52 -5.30 -11.48
CA LYS A 133 -16.70 -5.30 -12.38
C LYS A 133 -17.93 -4.59 -11.81
N ASN A 134 -18.06 -4.58 -10.48
CA ASN A 134 -19.14 -3.91 -9.73
C ASN A 134 -18.80 -2.45 -9.37
N ASP A 135 -17.78 -1.86 -9.99
CA ASP A 135 -17.29 -0.50 -9.74
C ASP A 135 -16.69 -0.27 -8.33
N GLU A 136 -16.53 -1.33 -7.54
CA GLU A 136 -15.83 -1.24 -6.26
C GLU A 136 -14.35 -0.91 -6.49
N ALA A 137 -13.85 0.10 -5.79
CA ALA A 137 -12.46 0.52 -5.88
C ALA A 137 -11.55 -0.35 -5.00
N ALA A 138 -10.36 -0.65 -5.53
CA ALA A 138 -9.25 -1.24 -4.81
C ALA A 138 -8.00 -0.39 -5.00
N TYR A 139 -7.19 -0.31 -3.95
CA TYR A 139 -5.90 0.35 -4.01
C TYR A 139 -4.85 -0.64 -4.55
N ILE A 140 -4.05 -0.19 -5.51
CA ILE A 140 -2.92 -0.95 -6.04
C ILE A 140 -1.62 -0.18 -5.84
N THR A 141 -0.59 -0.88 -5.42
CA THR A 141 0.77 -0.32 -5.30
C THR A 141 1.80 -1.27 -5.87
N ARG A 142 2.85 -0.72 -6.47
CA ARG A 142 4.00 -1.48 -6.93
C ARG A 142 4.89 -1.84 -5.74
N ARG A 143 5.34 -3.08 -5.71
CA ARG A 143 6.31 -3.55 -4.71
C ARG A 143 7.69 -2.96 -5.01
N PHE A 144 8.27 -2.29 -4.03
CA PHE A 144 9.63 -1.75 -4.07
C PHE A 144 10.67 -2.74 -3.50
N ASP A 145 10.22 -3.85 -2.92
CA ASP A 145 11.07 -4.94 -2.42
C ASP A 145 11.43 -5.97 -3.50
N VAL A 146 10.93 -5.80 -4.73
CA VAL A 146 11.20 -6.67 -5.88
C VAL A 146 12.04 -5.90 -6.90
N ARG A 147 13.18 -6.49 -7.28
CA ARG A 147 14.12 -5.97 -8.26
C ARG A 147 13.65 -6.27 -9.69
N SER A 148 14.16 -5.50 -10.65
CA SER A 148 13.89 -5.69 -12.08
C SER A 148 14.40 -7.04 -12.63
N ASP A 149 15.42 -7.63 -11.99
CA ASP A 149 15.97 -8.95 -12.33
C ASP A 149 15.17 -10.11 -11.70
N GLY A 150 14.05 -9.83 -11.03
CA GLY A 150 13.24 -10.83 -10.35
C GLY A 150 13.74 -11.20 -8.95
N GLY A 151 14.90 -10.68 -8.52
CA GLY A 151 15.37 -10.86 -7.15
C GLY A 151 14.53 -10.07 -6.15
N LYS A 152 14.65 -10.45 -4.87
CA LYS A 152 13.98 -9.75 -3.77
C LYS A 152 15.02 -9.07 -2.90
N TYR A 153 14.77 -7.83 -2.53
CA TYR A 153 15.55 -7.19 -1.50
C TYR A 153 15.13 -7.69 -0.10
N GLN A 154 16.10 -7.89 0.80
CA GLN A 154 15.82 -8.25 2.19
C GLN A 154 15.24 -7.06 2.93
N GLN A 155 14.21 -7.26 3.75
CA GLN A 155 13.53 -6.15 4.41
C GLN A 155 13.21 -6.53 5.85
N GLU A 156 13.60 -5.65 6.77
CA GLU A 156 13.24 -5.74 8.19
C GLU A 156 12.41 -4.53 8.60
N ASP A 157 11.40 -4.77 9.46
CA ASP A 157 10.61 -3.70 10.07
C ASP A 157 11.24 -3.23 11.39
N PHE A 158 10.86 -2.02 11.85
CA PHE A 158 11.41 -1.46 13.09
C PHE A 158 11.16 -2.35 14.30
N ALA A 159 10.03 -3.06 14.36
CA ALA A 159 9.74 -3.93 15.49
C ALA A 159 10.72 -5.11 15.54
N SER A 160 11.00 -5.74 14.40
CA SER A 160 12.06 -6.77 14.29
C SER A 160 13.42 -6.24 14.71
N LEU A 161 13.81 -5.05 14.25
CA LEU A 161 15.13 -4.47 14.54
C LEU A 161 15.30 -4.03 16.01
N LEU A 162 14.20 -3.64 16.65
CA LEU A 162 14.13 -3.38 18.09
C LEU A 162 14.01 -4.67 18.91
N GLY A 163 13.94 -5.84 18.26
CA GLY A 163 13.84 -7.13 18.92
C GLY A 163 12.45 -7.45 19.47
N TYR A 164 11.41 -6.70 19.07
CA TYR A 164 10.05 -6.97 19.46
C TYR A 164 9.42 -8.08 18.60
N THR A 165 8.79 -9.01 19.29
CA THR A 165 8.06 -10.14 18.75
C THR A 165 6.70 -10.21 19.44
N ARG A 166 5.79 -11.02 18.90
CA ARG A 166 4.51 -11.29 19.56
C ARG A 166 4.69 -11.90 20.96
N THR A 167 5.77 -12.66 21.17
CA THR A 167 6.04 -13.37 22.42
C THR A 167 6.52 -12.43 23.54
N ASN A 168 7.38 -11.46 23.23
CA ASN A 168 7.95 -10.55 24.23
C ASN A 168 7.27 -9.17 24.29
N GLY A 169 6.52 -8.78 23.25
CA GLY A 169 5.91 -7.45 23.16
C GLY A 169 4.38 -7.43 23.23
N GLY A 170 3.72 -8.59 23.35
CA GLY A 170 2.26 -8.70 23.34
C GLY A 170 1.63 -8.70 21.94
N SER A 171 0.30 -8.66 21.86
CA SER A 171 -0.45 -8.67 20.59
C SER A 171 -0.20 -7.42 19.74
N ASP A 172 -0.03 -6.28 20.39
CA ASP A 172 0.04 -4.95 19.79
C ASP A 172 1.44 -4.35 19.86
N PHE A 173 2.46 -5.21 19.98
CA PHE A 173 3.87 -4.83 20.13
C PHE A 173 4.38 -3.82 19.11
N LYS A 174 3.79 -3.84 17.89
CA LYS A 174 4.14 -2.92 16.81
C LYS A 174 3.71 -1.47 17.07
N TYR A 175 2.76 -1.24 17.97
CA TYR A 175 2.17 0.06 18.24
C TYR A 175 2.55 0.61 19.62
N CYS A 176 2.72 -0.27 20.60
CA CYS A 176 2.83 0.16 21.99
C CYS A 176 4.26 0.23 22.52
N ASN A 177 5.22 -0.42 21.84
CA ASN A 177 6.51 -0.71 22.48
C ASN A 177 7.69 0.09 21.90
N GLY A 178 7.53 0.78 20.77
CA GLY A 178 8.60 1.55 20.15
C GLY A 178 8.25 3.02 20.00
N SER A 179 9.16 3.90 20.37
CA SER A 179 9.09 5.34 20.16
C SER A 179 9.72 5.76 18.83
N TYR A 180 9.40 6.96 18.36
CA TYR A 180 10.07 7.54 17.19
C TYR A 180 11.57 7.81 17.44
N GLU A 181 11.97 8.05 18.70
CA GLU A 181 13.37 8.22 19.09
C GLU A 181 14.14 6.91 18.93
N GLU A 182 13.63 5.80 19.46
CA GLU A 182 14.23 4.47 19.26
C GLU A 182 14.28 4.08 17.77
N CYS A 183 13.24 4.43 17.00
CA CYS A 183 13.30 4.25 15.53
C CYS A 183 14.43 5.07 14.91
N ALA A 184 14.65 6.32 15.34
CA ALA A 184 15.75 7.15 14.87
C ALA A 184 17.11 6.55 15.23
N GLU A 185 17.27 5.96 16.42
CA GLU A 185 18.49 5.23 16.80
C GLU A 185 18.76 4.04 15.89
N VAL A 186 17.73 3.26 15.54
CA VAL A 186 17.85 2.15 14.59
C VAL A 186 18.29 2.66 13.21
N ILE A 187 17.74 3.78 12.73
CA ILE A 187 18.17 4.41 11.47
C ILE A 187 19.64 4.80 11.55
N HIS A 188 20.04 5.47 12.64
CA HIS A 188 21.41 5.91 12.86
C HIS A 188 22.40 4.73 12.87
N LYS A 189 22.00 3.61 13.49
CA LYS A 189 22.83 2.41 13.62
C LYS A 189 22.98 1.62 12.31
N HIS A 190 21.92 1.50 11.52
CA HIS A 190 21.88 0.56 10.40
C HIS A 190 21.92 1.21 9.01
N VAL A 191 21.65 2.51 8.87
CA VAL A 191 21.67 3.20 7.58
C VAL A 191 22.97 3.96 7.36
N LYS A 192 23.67 3.65 6.27
CA LYS A 192 24.93 4.33 5.90
C LYS A 192 24.78 5.84 5.73
N ALA A 193 23.67 6.30 5.16
CA ALA A 193 23.35 7.70 4.96
C ALA A 193 22.41 8.24 6.05
N ALA A 194 22.69 7.91 7.32
CA ALA A 194 21.84 8.20 8.46
C ALA A 194 21.31 9.65 8.52
N PRO A 195 22.12 10.73 8.32
CA PRO A 195 21.60 12.09 8.42
C PRO A 195 20.45 12.40 7.45
N VAL A 196 20.56 11.94 6.19
CA VAL A 196 19.53 12.15 5.18
C VAL A 196 18.29 11.30 5.49
N SER A 197 18.49 10.05 5.91
CA SER A 197 17.42 9.14 6.29
C SER A 197 16.65 9.62 7.53
N LEU A 198 17.34 10.20 8.51
CA LEU A 198 16.73 10.81 9.70
C LEU A 198 15.89 12.04 9.34
N LEU A 199 16.41 12.92 8.47
CA LEU A 199 15.63 14.06 7.98
C LEU A 199 14.35 13.61 7.27
N ASN A 200 14.46 12.62 6.38
CA ASN A 200 13.31 12.08 5.67
C ASN A 200 12.31 11.41 6.63
N PHE A 201 12.80 10.66 7.63
CA PHE A 201 11.98 10.06 8.68
C PHE A 201 11.24 11.12 9.51
N PHE A 202 11.92 12.21 9.89
CA PHE A 202 11.29 13.31 10.60
C PHE A 202 10.19 13.99 9.77
N ARG A 203 10.44 14.26 8.48
CA ARG A 203 9.42 14.77 7.55
C ARG A 203 8.20 13.86 7.48
N LEU A 204 8.41 12.55 7.54
CA LEU A 204 7.34 11.55 7.55
C LEU A 204 6.47 11.65 8.80
N ILE A 205 7.10 11.76 9.98
CA ILE A 205 6.41 11.88 11.27
C ILE A 205 5.56 13.14 11.28
N VAL A 206 6.11 14.26 10.82
CA VAL A 206 5.38 15.54 10.73
C VAL A 206 4.20 15.42 9.78
N PHE A 207 4.41 14.90 8.56
CA PHE A 207 3.33 14.69 7.60
C PHE A 207 2.21 13.80 8.16
N ARG A 208 2.58 12.66 8.76
CA ARG A 208 1.63 11.75 9.41
C ARG A 208 0.81 12.46 10.47
N SER A 209 1.48 13.22 11.35
CA SER A 209 0.83 13.90 12.49
C SER A 209 -0.15 14.97 12.02
N CYS A 210 0.25 15.80 11.04
CA CYS A 210 -0.62 16.82 10.46
C CYS A 210 -1.81 16.23 9.70
N PHE A 211 -1.56 15.16 8.92
CA PHE A 211 -2.60 14.55 8.11
C PHE A 211 -3.61 13.76 8.96
N GLU A 212 -3.15 13.08 10.01
CA GLU A 212 -4.02 12.41 10.98
C GLU A 212 -4.93 13.41 11.69
N PHE A 213 -4.40 14.57 12.09
CA PHE A 213 -5.20 15.66 12.64
C PHE A 213 -6.26 16.14 11.64
N LEU A 214 -5.87 16.36 10.38
CA LEU A 214 -6.79 16.80 9.33
C LEU A 214 -7.94 15.80 9.11
N GLN A 215 -7.63 14.50 9.02
CA GLN A 215 -8.65 13.46 8.82
C GLN A 215 -9.65 13.37 9.97
N LYS A 216 -9.17 13.50 11.22
CA LYS A 216 -10.04 13.44 12.41
C LYS A 216 -10.91 14.68 12.55
N VAL A 217 -10.36 15.87 12.29
CA VAL A 217 -11.05 17.15 12.54
C VAL A 217 -11.99 17.53 11.40
N PHE A 218 -11.57 17.38 10.15
CA PHE A 218 -12.32 17.90 9.00
C PHE A 218 -13.21 16.87 8.31
N LEU A 219 -12.82 15.60 8.32
CA LEU A 219 -13.52 14.57 7.56
C LEU A 219 -14.43 13.69 8.42
N GLY A 220 -14.38 13.83 9.76
CA GLY A 220 -15.13 12.95 10.67
C GLY A 220 -14.78 11.47 10.50
N LEU A 221 -13.69 11.17 9.79
CA LEU A 221 -13.24 9.84 9.47
C LEU A 221 -12.51 9.29 10.70
N MET A 222 -13.28 8.73 11.63
CA MET A 222 -12.76 8.01 12.78
C MET A 222 -12.22 6.64 12.32
N TYR A 223 -11.17 6.66 11.50
CA TYR A 223 -10.53 5.44 11.02
C TYR A 223 -9.52 4.94 12.06
N PRO A 224 -9.61 3.68 12.51
CA PRO A 224 -8.60 3.10 13.37
C PRO A 224 -7.31 2.88 12.56
N PHE A 225 -6.38 3.82 12.72
CA PHE A 225 -4.92 3.68 12.84
C PHE A 225 -4.12 2.73 11.92
N SER A 226 -4.69 2.02 10.95
CA SER A 226 -3.99 0.95 10.22
C SER A 226 -3.77 1.23 8.72
N CYS A 227 -4.71 1.89 8.04
CA CYS A 227 -4.61 2.07 6.57
C CYS A 227 -3.56 3.13 6.17
N VAL A 228 -3.51 4.27 6.88
CA VAL A 228 -2.58 5.37 6.58
C VAL A 228 -1.16 5.09 7.11
N LEU A 229 -1.06 4.45 8.28
CA LEU A 229 0.21 4.05 8.87
C LEU A 229 0.96 3.05 8.00
N TRP A 230 0.27 2.10 7.36
CA TRP A 230 0.94 1.15 6.46
C TRP A 230 1.36 1.77 5.12
N ALA A 231 0.56 2.65 4.52
CA ALA A 231 0.88 3.26 3.23
C ALA A 231 2.14 4.14 3.31
N ILE A 232 2.32 4.81 4.44
CA ILE A 232 3.43 5.75 4.67
C ILE A 232 4.71 5.03 5.15
N PHE A 233 4.62 3.97 5.96
CA PHE A 233 5.80 3.17 6.34
C PHE A 233 6.29 2.25 5.20
N TRP A 234 5.42 1.86 4.25
CA TRP A 234 5.83 1.20 3.00
C TRP A 234 6.39 2.15 1.95
N SER A 235 6.29 3.46 2.15
CA SER A 235 6.78 4.44 1.16
C SER A 235 8.28 4.66 1.21
N PHE A 236 8.94 4.07 2.19
CA PHE A 236 10.35 4.24 2.44
C PHE A 236 11.17 3.03 1.95
N SER A 237 12.20 3.33 1.17
CA SER A 237 13.40 2.50 0.99
C SER A 237 14.18 2.25 2.30
N LEU A 238 13.59 2.60 3.44
CA LEU A 238 14.08 2.48 4.81
C LEU A 238 13.56 1.19 5.49
N LEU A 239 12.80 0.34 4.78
CA LEU A 239 12.81 -1.09 5.09
C LEU A 239 14.26 -1.53 4.89
N PHE A 240 14.94 -1.73 6.02
CA PHE A 240 16.38 -1.89 6.07
C PHE A 240 16.76 -3.05 5.17
N PHE A 241 17.44 -2.72 4.07
CA PHE A 241 18.15 -3.69 3.27
C PHE A 241 19.35 -4.15 4.09
N VAL A 242 19.12 -5.14 4.96
CA VAL A 242 20.21 -5.88 5.58
C VAL A 242 21.01 -6.49 4.42
N ARG A 243 22.24 -6.01 4.25
CA ARG A 243 23.22 -6.64 3.39
C ARG A 243 23.79 -7.85 4.11
#